data_AF-A0A3N5JY79-F1
#
_entry.id   AF-A0A3N5JY79-F1
#
_cell.length_a   1.000
_cell.length_b   1.000
_cell.length_c   1.000
_cell.angle_alpha   90.00
_cell.angle_beta   90.00
_cell.angle_gamma   90.00
#
_symmetry.space_group_name_H-M   'P 1'
#
loop_
_entity.id
_entity.type
_entity.pdbx_description
1 polymer ?
#
loop_
_entity_poly.entity_id
_entity_poly.type
_entity_poly.pdbx_seq_one_letter_code
_entity_poly.pdbx_strand_id
1 'polypeptide(L)'
;LIDAVVDRGEGTYPYDKAKSQQVTMKKVTFRDFRAIGVLNKPDSNLMCAQCHVEYACNPGFDPKTGAAIGMGDRRTNYFPWVNVLDLKQRYETIGFKDFRHGITGAPLTKLQHPEAESYWGSTHERKGVECKDCHMPKVKNKQGKTYTYHGQRSSRYMKQDTCTRCHTYWTEEQAEYQIEAVQNYIRGKMTKAEYWLGQLIDKYDEAKAANVPEDALKQARELHDAAHILWEWWTAENSDGFHNPALARESLARSLNASQEGVGLLNKALTELRAKK
;
A
#
# COMPACT_ATOMS: atom_id res chain seq x y z
N LEU A 1 -8.35 12.23 4.04
CA LEU A 1 -8.38 11.81 5.47
C LEU A 1 -9.73 12.02 6.17
N ILE A 2 -10.23 13.26 6.37
CA ILE A 2 -11.52 13.51 7.08
C ILE A 2 -12.67 12.70 6.49
N ASP A 3 -12.75 12.66 5.17
CA ASP A 3 -13.74 11.88 4.43
C ASP A 3 -13.74 10.39 4.83
N ALA A 4 -12.57 9.75 4.83
CA ALA A 4 -12.42 8.36 5.24
C ALA A 4 -12.79 8.14 6.70
N VAL A 5 -12.18 8.92 7.59
CA VAL A 5 -12.26 8.71 9.04
C VAL A 5 -13.65 9.05 9.60
N VAL A 6 -14.22 10.18 9.16
CA VAL A 6 -15.44 10.75 9.73
C VAL A 6 -16.63 10.58 8.81
N ASP A 7 -16.54 11.04 7.55
CA ASP A 7 -17.72 11.10 6.67
C ASP A 7 -18.17 9.69 6.21
N ARG A 8 -17.22 8.78 5.96
CA ARG A 8 -17.47 7.35 5.71
C ARG A 8 -17.50 6.50 6.99
N GLY A 9 -17.17 7.08 8.15
CA GLY A 9 -17.25 6.40 9.45
C GLY A 9 -16.28 5.23 9.64
N GLU A 10 -15.17 5.19 8.89
CA GLU A 10 -14.22 4.07 8.93
C GLU A 10 -13.30 4.11 10.15
N GLY A 11 -13.29 5.25 10.85
CA GLY A 11 -12.46 5.47 12.02
C GLY A 11 -11.00 5.74 11.67
N THR A 12 -10.24 6.08 12.70
CA THR A 12 -8.82 6.40 12.65
C THR A 12 -7.92 5.18 12.45
N TYR A 13 -8.37 4.02 12.94
CA TYR A 13 -7.67 2.74 12.84
C TYR A 13 -8.67 1.66 12.39
N PRO A 14 -8.91 1.50 11.08
CA PRO A 14 -9.98 0.63 10.58
C PRO A 14 -9.77 -0.86 10.95
N TYR A 15 -8.52 -1.26 11.21
CA TYR A 15 -8.16 -2.63 11.64
C TYR A 15 -8.01 -2.78 13.16
N ASP A 16 -8.22 -1.73 13.95
CA ASP A 16 -8.23 -1.77 15.41
C ASP A 16 -9.33 -0.84 15.95
N LYS A 17 -10.55 -1.39 16.07
CA LYS A 17 -11.73 -0.65 16.55
C LYS A 17 -11.53 -0.10 17.97
N ALA A 18 -10.82 -0.83 18.84
CA ALA A 18 -10.59 -0.40 20.21
C ALA A 18 -9.66 0.82 20.24
N LYS A 19 -8.57 0.79 19.45
CA LYS A 19 -7.69 1.95 19.28
C LYS A 19 -8.42 3.12 18.62
N SER A 20 -9.31 2.85 17.65
CA SER A 20 -10.08 3.90 16.99
C SER A 20 -11.06 4.62 17.94
N GLN A 21 -11.58 3.94 18.96
CA GLN A 21 -12.38 4.57 20.02
C GLN A 21 -11.55 5.46 20.94
N GLN A 22 -10.25 5.17 21.11
CA GLN A 22 -9.36 5.94 21.97
C GLN A 22 -8.72 7.12 21.24
N VAL A 23 -8.45 6.99 19.94
CA VAL A 23 -7.87 8.03 19.08
C VAL A 23 -8.96 8.50 18.12
N THR A 24 -9.59 9.62 18.42
CA THR A 24 -10.74 10.09 17.64
C THR A 24 -10.42 11.35 16.85
N MET A 25 -11.11 11.54 15.74
CA MET A 25 -11.07 12.76 14.93
C MET A 25 -12.45 13.40 14.89
N LYS A 26 -12.53 14.67 15.30
CA LYS A 26 -13.75 15.47 15.18
C LYS A 26 -13.64 16.39 13.97
N LYS A 27 -14.55 16.25 13.01
CA LYS A 27 -14.69 17.19 11.90
C LYS A 27 -15.24 18.53 12.42
N VAL A 28 -14.58 19.62 12.08
CA VAL A 28 -15.04 20.99 12.35
C VAL A 28 -15.11 21.74 11.02
N THR A 29 -16.31 22.14 10.63
CA THR A 29 -16.58 22.89 9.39
C THR A 29 -16.43 24.39 9.64
N PHE A 30 -15.83 25.09 8.68
CA PHE A 30 -15.76 26.55 8.65
C PHE A 30 -16.38 27.07 7.36
N ARG A 31 -17.33 28.00 7.49
CA ARG A 31 -17.91 28.76 6.37
C ARG A 31 -18.43 27.85 5.23
N ASP A 32 -18.95 26.68 5.56
CA ASP A 32 -19.58 25.68 4.67
C ASP A 32 -18.75 25.13 3.49
N PHE A 33 -17.53 25.61 3.24
CA PHE A 33 -16.69 25.16 2.13
C PHE A 33 -15.39 24.46 2.54
N ARG A 34 -15.02 24.48 3.84
CA ARG A 34 -13.79 23.86 4.34
C ARG A 34 -13.99 23.20 5.69
N ALA A 35 -13.19 22.19 5.99
CA ALA A 35 -13.18 21.52 7.28
C ALA A 35 -11.76 21.22 7.77
N ILE A 36 -11.62 21.04 9.08
CA ILE A 36 -10.43 20.44 9.71
C ILE A 36 -10.85 19.20 10.51
N GLY A 37 -9.92 18.27 10.68
CA GLY A 37 -10.05 17.13 11.59
C GLY A 37 -9.27 17.39 12.87
N VAL A 38 -9.96 17.62 13.98
CA VAL A 38 -9.33 17.83 15.29
C VAL A 38 -9.15 16.47 15.97
N LEU A 39 -7.89 16.06 16.17
CA LEU A 39 -7.57 14.85 16.92
C LEU A 39 -7.76 15.10 18.42
N ASN A 40 -8.29 14.12 19.16
CA ASN A 40 -8.45 14.21 20.62
C ASN A 40 -7.11 14.14 21.39
N LYS A 41 -6.04 13.67 20.74
CA LYS A 41 -4.67 13.67 21.26
C LYS A 41 -3.67 13.78 20.09
N PRO A 42 -2.42 14.21 20.33
CA PRO A 42 -1.41 14.26 19.28
C PRO A 42 -0.99 12.83 18.87
N ASP A 43 -1.48 12.39 17.71
CA ASP A 43 -1.14 11.10 17.11
C ASP A 43 -0.41 11.32 15.78
N SER A 44 0.88 11.03 15.75
CA SER A 44 1.69 11.23 14.56
C SER A 44 1.35 10.26 13.44
N ASN A 45 0.77 9.09 13.73
CA ASN A 45 0.31 8.19 12.66
C ASN A 45 -0.74 8.87 11.80
N LEU A 46 -1.72 9.55 12.43
CA LEU A 46 -2.76 10.27 11.71
C LEU A 46 -2.28 11.61 11.12
N MET A 47 -1.30 12.26 11.76
CA MET A 47 -0.69 13.47 11.19
C MET A 47 0.09 13.14 9.91
N CYS A 48 0.87 12.05 9.91
CA CYS A 48 1.60 11.56 8.74
C CYS A 48 0.66 11.02 7.65
N ALA A 49 -0.44 10.36 8.04
CA ALA A 49 -1.47 9.84 7.13
C ALA A 49 -2.31 10.92 6.41
N GLN A 50 -1.97 12.20 6.57
CA GLN A 50 -2.49 13.23 5.68
C GLN A 50 -1.89 13.13 4.27
N CYS A 51 -0.68 12.54 4.15
CA CYS A 51 0.05 12.42 2.89
C CYS A 51 0.58 10.99 2.65
N HIS A 52 1.11 10.33 3.67
CA HIS A 52 1.73 9.00 3.55
C HIS A 52 0.67 7.89 3.58
N VAL A 53 -0.12 7.84 2.51
CA VAL A 53 -1.24 6.93 2.28
C VAL A 53 -1.28 6.47 0.84
N GLU A 54 -2.05 5.41 0.57
CA GLU A 54 -2.57 5.14 -0.78
C GLU A 54 -3.67 6.16 -1.11
N TYR A 55 -3.77 6.58 -2.38
CA TYR A 55 -4.79 7.53 -2.81
C TYR A 55 -5.00 7.57 -4.32
N ALA A 56 -6.22 7.95 -4.73
CA ALA A 56 -6.46 8.49 -6.06
C ALA A 56 -6.43 10.02 -6.01
N CYS A 57 -5.54 10.65 -6.79
CA CYS A 57 -5.46 12.10 -7.01
C CYS A 57 -5.53 12.50 -8.49
N ASN A 58 -5.95 11.56 -9.35
CA ASN A 58 -5.82 11.64 -10.79
C ASN A 58 -7.13 11.24 -11.47
N PRO A 59 -7.30 11.62 -12.75
CA PRO A 59 -8.32 11.03 -13.59
C PRO A 59 -8.13 9.52 -13.70
N GLY A 60 -9.20 8.82 -14.03
CA GLY A 60 -9.20 7.38 -14.27
C GLY A 60 -10.33 6.98 -15.20
N PHE A 61 -10.81 5.75 -15.08
CA PHE A 61 -11.97 5.27 -15.81
C PHE A 61 -12.74 4.22 -15.02
N ASP A 62 -14.02 4.05 -15.36
CA ASP A 62 -14.82 2.94 -14.85
C ASP A 62 -14.50 1.67 -15.65
N PRO A 63 -14.01 0.58 -15.01
CA PRO A 63 -13.59 -0.62 -15.72
C PRO A 63 -14.74 -1.42 -16.33
N LYS A 64 -15.98 -1.22 -15.88
CA LYS A 64 -17.18 -1.91 -16.40
C LYS A 64 -17.74 -1.22 -17.63
N THR A 65 -17.75 0.12 -17.64
CA THR A 65 -18.33 0.91 -18.74
C THR A 65 -17.30 1.47 -19.71
N GLY A 66 -16.03 1.59 -19.29
CA GLY A 66 -14.98 2.27 -20.03
C GLY A 66 -15.07 3.80 -19.99
N ALA A 67 -16.05 4.37 -19.28
CA ALA A 67 -16.25 5.81 -19.20
C ALA A 67 -15.09 6.49 -18.46
N ALA A 68 -14.60 7.61 -19.00
CA ALA A 68 -13.57 8.42 -18.37
C ALA A 68 -14.11 9.09 -17.09
N ILE A 69 -13.26 9.14 -16.06
CA ILE A 69 -13.52 9.81 -14.78
C ILE A 69 -12.56 11.00 -14.70
N GLY A 70 -13.09 12.20 -14.88
CA GLY A 70 -12.31 13.44 -14.83
C GLY A 70 -12.18 14.02 -13.42
N MET A 71 -11.34 15.07 -13.27
CA MET A 71 -11.01 15.71 -11.98
C MET A 71 -12.20 16.34 -11.23
N GLY A 72 -13.37 16.45 -11.88
CA GLY A 72 -14.59 16.91 -11.23
C GLY A 72 -15.31 15.83 -10.40
N ASP A 73 -14.91 14.56 -10.55
CA ASP A 73 -15.50 13.44 -9.82
C ASP A 73 -14.85 13.27 -8.44
N ARG A 74 -15.66 12.99 -7.41
CA ARG A 74 -15.19 12.80 -6.04
C ARG A 74 -14.12 11.69 -5.92
N ARG A 75 -14.15 10.70 -6.81
CA ARG A 75 -13.22 9.56 -6.86
C ARG A 75 -11.78 9.97 -7.18
N THR A 76 -11.54 11.14 -7.80
CA THR A 76 -10.18 11.62 -8.10
C THR A 76 -9.52 12.37 -6.93
N ASN A 77 -10.09 12.28 -5.73
CA ASN A 77 -9.50 12.77 -4.48
C ASN A 77 -9.88 11.81 -3.34
N TYR A 78 -9.39 10.58 -3.39
CA TYR A 78 -9.93 9.49 -2.60
C TYR A 78 -8.85 8.77 -1.81
N PHE A 79 -9.06 8.60 -0.51
CA PHE A 79 -8.23 7.71 0.31
C PHE A 79 -9.01 6.41 0.49
N PRO A 80 -8.58 5.28 -0.10
CA PRO A 80 -9.26 4.01 0.07
C PRO A 80 -9.25 3.54 1.53
N TRP A 81 -8.22 3.93 2.29
CA TRP A 81 -8.14 3.77 3.75
C TRP A 81 -8.31 2.31 4.21
N VAL A 82 -7.67 1.42 3.46
CA VAL A 82 -7.61 -0.02 3.70
C VAL A 82 -6.20 -0.51 3.41
N ASN A 83 -5.81 -1.62 4.01
CA ASN A 83 -4.52 -2.25 3.70
C ASN A 83 -4.56 -2.97 2.33
N VAL A 84 -3.39 -3.44 1.91
CA VAL A 84 -3.18 -4.11 0.62
C VAL A 84 -4.14 -5.26 0.31
N LEU A 85 -4.60 -6.01 1.32
CA LEU A 85 -5.42 -7.21 1.13
C LEU A 85 -6.87 -6.87 0.77
N ASP A 86 -7.33 -5.68 1.12
CA ASP A 86 -8.71 -5.21 0.89
C ASP A 86 -8.79 -4.17 -0.24
N LEU A 87 -7.64 -3.70 -0.75
CA LEU A 87 -7.58 -2.58 -1.69
C LEU A 87 -8.28 -2.87 -3.02
N LYS A 88 -8.10 -4.07 -3.57
CA LYS A 88 -8.74 -4.45 -4.83
C LYS A 88 -10.26 -4.34 -4.72
N GLN A 89 -10.84 -4.93 -3.69
CA GLN A 89 -12.28 -4.85 -3.43
C GLN A 89 -12.71 -3.39 -3.21
N ARG A 90 -11.90 -2.61 -2.48
CA ARG A 90 -12.19 -1.20 -2.22
C ARG A 90 -12.34 -0.38 -3.51
N TYR A 91 -11.42 -0.52 -4.47
CA TYR A 91 -11.53 0.19 -5.75
C TYR A 91 -12.67 -0.34 -6.63
N GLU A 92 -12.99 -1.64 -6.55
CA GLU A 92 -14.15 -2.21 -7.23
C GLU A 92 -15.46 -1.59 -6.75
N THR A 93 -15.60 -1.28 -5.44
CA THR A 93 -16.82 -0.66 -4.90
C THR A 93 -17.10 0.72 -5.47
N ILE A 94 -16.08 1.45 -5.90
CA ILE A 94 -16.21 2.81 -6.47
C ILE A 94 -16.10 2.83 -8.00
N GLY A 95 -15.87 1.67 -8.62
CA GLY A 95 -15.74 1.53 -10.07
C GLY A 95 -14.64 2.44 -10.63
N PHE A 96 -13.43 2.36 -10.10
CA PHE A 96 -12.31 3.22 -10.50
C PHE A 96 -11.06 2.39 -10.80
N LYS A 97 -10.42 2.67 -11.94
CA LYS A 97 -9.10 2.18 -12.32
C LYS A 97 -8.31 3.32 -12.95
N ASP A 98 -6.99 3.31 -12.75
CA ASP A 98 -6.10 4.40 -13.13
C ASP A 98 -5.73 4.32 -14.62
N PHE A 99 -5.33 3.13 -15.08
CA PHE A 99 -4.85 2.94 -16.44
C PHE A 99 -5.13 1.54 -16.98
N ARG A 100 -5.01 1.39 -18.30
CA ARG A 100 -4.94 0.07 -18.93
C ARG A 100 -3.49 -0.27 -19.20
N HIS A 101 -3.07 -1.45 -18.78
CA HIS A 101 -1.72 -1.92 -19.05
C HIS A 101 -1.48 -2.01 -20.56
N GLY A 102 -0.35 -1.46 -21.06
CA GLY A 102 -0.11 -1.31 -22.50
C GLY A 102 -0.07 -2.62 -23.31
N ILE A 103 0.43 -3.71 -22.70
CA ILE A 103 0.50 -5.03 -23.35
C ILE A 103 -0.81 -5.82 -23.16
N THR A 104 -1.13 -6.13 -21.89
CA THR A 104 -2.26 -7.01 -21.57
C THR A 104 -3.65 -6.36 -21.72
N GLY A 105 -3.74 -5.03 -21.69
CA GLY A 105 -5.01 -4.30 -21.63
C GLY A 105 -5.76 -4.42 -20.31
N ALA A 106 -5.16 -5.07 -19.28
CA ALA A 106 -5.74 -5.19 -17.95
C ALA A 106 -6.01 -3.80 -17.35
N PRO A 107 -7.19 -3.55 -16.76
CA PRO A 107 -7.47 -2.31 -16.06
C PRO A 107 -6.84 -2.35 -14.66
N LEU A 108 -5.80 -1.54 -14.43
CA LEU A 108 -4.95 -1.58 -13.24
C LEU A 108 -5.16 -0.37 -12.34
N THR A 109 -4.90 -0.58 -11.04
CA THR A 109 -4.81 0.47 -10.02
C THR A 109 -3.34 0.88 -9.90
N LYS A 110 -3.06 2.18 -9.86
CA LYS A 110 -1.72 2.72 -9.57
C LYS A 110 -1.60 2.97 -8.08
N LEU A 111 -0.53 2.47 -7.47
CA LEU A 111 -0.29 2.55 -6.04
C LEU A 111 0.66 3.69 -5.67
N GLN A 112 0.46 4.34 -4.53
CA GLN A 112 1.33 5.41 -4.02
C GLN A 112 1.56 5.25 -2.51
N HIS A 113 2.83 5.29 -2.10
CA HIS A 113 3.36 5.39 -0.73
C HIS A 113 2.36 5.13 0.43
N PRO A 114 1.89 3.87 0.61
CA PRO A 114 0.86 3.52 1.58
C PRO A 114 1.43 3.20 2.96
N GLU A 115 2.28 4.09 3.51
CA GLU A 115 2.96 3.81 4.79
C GLU A 115 1.96 3.66 5.95
N ALA A 116 0.95 4.52 6.04
CA ALA A 116 -0.03 4.47 7.12
C ALA A 116 -0.79 3.14 7.13
N GLU A 117 -1.31 2.72 5.97
CA GLU A 117 -2.10 1.50 5.83
C GLU A 117 -1.24 0.24 5.97
N SER A 118 0.03 0.31 5.56
CA SER A 118 1.01 -0.78 5.75
C SER A 118 1.39 -0.94 7.22
N TYR A 119 1.49 0.16 7.96
CA TYR A 119 1.90 0.14 9.36
C TYR A 119 0.84 -0.48 10.29
N TRP A 120 -0.45 -0.42 9.92
CA TRP A 120 -1.54 -0.97 10.71
C TRP A 120 -1.40 -2.47 10.96
N GLY A 121 -1.65 -2.87 12.21
CA GLY A 121 -1.56 -4.25 12.63
C GLY A 121 -0.14 -4.79 12.76
N SER A 122 0.90 -3.98 12.48
CA SER A 122 2.29 -4.33 12.72
C SER A 122 2.58 -4.50 14.22
N THR A 123 3.67 -5.18 14.56
CA THR A 123 4.09 -5.33 15.96
C THR A 123 4.29 -3.98 16.64
N HIS A 124 4.88 -3.00 15.95
CA HIS A 124 5.12 -1.67 16.50
C HIS A 124 3.82 -0.90 16.73
N GLU A 125 2.92 -0.91 15.76
CA GLU A 125 1.63 -0.21 15.84
C GLU A 125 0.76 -0.77 16.97
N ARG A 126 0.70 -2.11 17.11
CA ARG A 126 0.01 -2.81 18.21
C ARG A 126 0.62 -2.53 19.59
N LYS A 127 1.89 -2.14 19.64
CA LYS A 127 2.59 -1.73 20.88
C LYS A 127 2.48 -0.23 21.14
N GLY A 128 1.73 0.50 20.33
CA GLY A 128 1.48 1.93 20.50
C GLY A 128 2.62 2.83 20.05
N VAL A 129 3.59 2.30 19.30
CA VAL A 129 4.62 3.10 18.63
C VAL A 129 3.96 3.92 17.52
N GLU A 130 4.46 5.12 17.28
CA GLU A 130 4.00 5.99 16.20
C GLU A 130 5.14 6.40 15.26
N CYS A 131 4.81 6.94 14.09
CA CYS A 131 5.78 7.45 13.11
C CYS A 131 6.84 8.37 13.74
N LYS A 132 6.43 9.25 14.68
CA LYS A 132 7.34 10.20 15.33
C LYS A 132 8.42 9.52 16.16
N ASP A 133 8.16 8.33 16.70
CA ASP A 133 9.10 7.66 17.60
C ASP A 133 10.33 7.15 16.83
N CYS A 134 10.18 6.88 15.53
CA CYS A 134 11.26 6.48 14.64
C CYS A 134 11.80 7.62 13.75
N HIS A 135 10.93 8.52 13.29
CA HIS A 135 11.29 9.53 12.28
C HIS A 135 11.43 10.95 12.83
N MET A 136 10.93 11.21 14.04
CA MET A 136 10.93 12.53 14.69
C MET A 136 11.23 12.39 16.19
N PRO A 137 12.33 11.71 16.58
CA PRO A 137 12.56 11.34 17.97
C PRO A 137 12.71 12.56 18.89
N LYS A 138 12.54 12.31 20.19
CA LYS A 138 12.90 13.30 21.21
C LYS A 138 14.43 13.38 21.31
N VAL A 139 14.98 14.57 21.13
CA VAL A 139 16.42 14.85 21.20
C VAL A 139 16.70 16.00 22.18
N LYS A 140 17.95 16.17 22.61
CA LYS A 140 18.37 17.28 23.50
C LYS A 140 19.16 18.34 22.72
N ASN A 141 18.93 19.62 23.03
CA ASN A 141 19.75 20.70 22.51
C ASN A 141 21.06 20.87 23.31
N LYS A 142 21.92 21.84 22.93
CA LYS A 142 23.19 22.12 23.62
C LYS A 142 23.01 22.46 25.10
N GLN A 143 21.85 23.02 25.48
CA GLN A 143 21.49 23.36 26.86
C GLN A 143 20.81 22.20 27.61
N GLY A 144 20.75 21.00 27.02
CA GLY A 144 20.14 19.81 27.62
C GLY A 144 18.60 19.76 27.59
N LYS A 145 17.92 20.76 26.99
CA LYS A 145 16.47 20.80 26.86
C LYS A 145 15.99 19.79 25.80
N THR A 146 15.08 18.91 26.19
CA THR A 146 14.43 17.94 25.30
C THR A 146 13.41 18.63 24.39
N TYR A 147 13.42 18.29 23.10
CA TYR A 147 12.43 18.73 22.11
C TYR A 147 12.15 17.61 21.10
N THR A 148 11.03 17.71 20.36
CA THR A 148 10.76 16.80 19.22
C THR A 148 11.57 17.23 18.03
N TYR A 149 12.38 16.34 17.49
CA TYR A 149 13.12 16.59 16.26
C TYR A 149 12.15 16.68 15.06
N HIS A 150 12.21 17.77 14.28
CA HIS A 150 11.31 18.02 13.14
C HIS A 150 12.02 17.90 11.78
N GLY A 151 13.16 17.20 11.70
CA GLY A 151 13.78 16.83 10.42
C GLY A 151 13.45 15.40 10.06
N GLN A 152 12.22 15.11 9.64
CA GLN A 152 11.74 13.76 9.34
C GLN A 152 12.74 13.03 8.43
N ARG A 153 13.28 11.90 8.89
CA ARG A 153 14.23 11.10 8.12
C ARG A 153 14.26 9.66 8.60
N SER A 154 15.00 8.82 7.88
CA SER A 154 15.21 7.43 8.29
C SER A 154 15.80 7.33 9.70
N SER A 155 15.25 6.43 10.51
CA SER A 155 15.73 6.11 11.86
C SER A 155 17.17 5.59 11.86
N ARG A 156 17.66 5.06 10.73
CA ARG A 156 19.06 4.63 10.54
C ARG A 156 20.07 5.74 10.86
N TYR A 157 19.71 7.02 10.67
CA TYR A 157 20.59 8.16 10.97
C TYR A 157 20.49 8.65 12.41
N MET A 158 19.57 8.08 13.21
CA MET A 158 19.28 8.51 14.58
C MET A 158 19.02 7.30 15.48
N LYS A 159 19.71 6.19 15.27
CA LYS A 159 19.46 4.90 15.96
C LYS A 159 19.53 5.02 17.48
N GLN A 160 20.49 5.80 17.96
CA GLN A 160 20.67 6.14 19.38
C GLN A 160 19.44 6.82 20.00
N ASP A 161 18.75 7.65 19.22
CA ASP A 161 17.56 8.39 19.64
C ASP A 161 16.25 7.70 19.23
N THR A 162 16.30 6.53 18.60
CA THR A 162 15.12 5.83 18.07
C THR A 162 15.12 4.37 18.54
N CYS A 163 15.72 3.46 17.77
CA CYS A 163 15.67 2.01 17.97
C CYS A 163 16.19 1.59 19.36
N THR A 164 17.39 2.03 19.74
CA THR A 164 18.06 1.56 20.97
C THR A 164 17.49 2.18 22.25
N ARG A 165 16.59 3.17 22.13
CA ARG A 165 15.82 3.69 23.28
C ARG A 165 14.83 2.68 23.84
N CYS A 166 14.21 1.89 22.95
CA CYS A 166 13.25 0.85 23.32
C CYS A 166 13.90 -0.53 23.34
N HIS A 167 14.81 -0.80 22.40
CA HIS A 167 15.58 -2.04 22.32
C HIS A 167 16.92 -1.87 23.04
N THR A 168 16.88 -1.70 24.37
CA THR A 168 18.07 -1.43 25.19
C THR A 168 19.07 -2.58 25.23
N TYR A 169 18.69 -3.74 24.72
CA TYR A 169 19.51 -4.95 24.57
C TYR A 169 20.21 -5.03 23.21
N TRP A 170 20.02 -4.05 22.32
CA TRP A 170 20.72 -3.95 21.04
C TRP A 170 21.77 -2.84 21.03
N THR A 171 22.88 -3.10 20.35
CA THR A 171 23.76 -2.04 19.84
C THR A 171 23.13 -1.37 18.62
N GLU A 172 23.65 -0.21 18.22
CA GLU A 172 23.22 0.43 16.97
C GLU A 172 23.48 -0.44 15.74
N GLU A 173 24.57 -1.19 15.73
CA GLU A 173 24.89 -2.15 14.66
C GLU A 173 23.89 -3.30 14.61
N GLN A 174 23.48 -3.83 15.76
CA GLN A 174 22.45 -4.86 15.82
C GLN A 174 21.09 -4.33 15.34
N ALA A 175 20.73 -3.09 15.70
CA ALA A 175 19.53 -2.45 15.18
C ALA A 175 19.59 -2.24 13.66
N GLU A 176 20.73 -1.78 13.13
CA GLU A 176 20.96 -1.65 11.69
C GLU A 176 20.80 -3.01 10.98
N TYR A 177 21.41 -4.06 11.53
CA TYR A 177 21.33 -5.41 10.99
C TYR A 177 19.88 -5.91 10.89
N GLN A 178 19.04 -5.65 11.90
CA GLN A 178 17.63 -6.03 11.85
C GLN A 178 16.87 -5.30 10.74
N ILE A 179 17.13 -3.99 10.55
CA ILE A 179 16.53 -3.22 9.47
C ILE A 179 16.96 -3.81 8.12
N GLU A 180 18.25 -4.04 7.92
CA GLU A 180 18.78 -4.59 6.68
C GLU A 180 18.28 -6.00 6.37
N ALA A 181 18.22 -6.87 7.38
CA ALA A 181 17.72 -8.24 7.21
C ALA A 181 16.28 -8.26 6.69
N VAL A 182 15.41 -7.42 7.26
CA VAL A 182 14.01 -7.30 6.80
C VAL A 182 13.95 -6.74 5.39
N GLN A 183 14.59 -5.59 5.15
CA GLN A 183 14.52 -4.92 3.86
C GLN A 183 15.10 -5.78 2.73
N ASN A 184 16.24 -6.45 2.97
CA ASN A 184 16.86 -7.32 1.97
C ASN A 184 15.97 -8.53 1.64
N TYR A 185 15.34 -9.12 2.65
CA TYR A 185 14.39 -10.22 2.44
C TYR A 185 13.20 -9.76 1.59
N ILE A 186 12.59 -8.62 1.93
CA ILE A 186 11.41 -8.10 1.22
C ILE A 186 11.76 -7.65 -0.20
N ARG A 187 12.88 -6.94 -0.42
CA ARG A 187 13.35 -6.62 -1.78
C ARG A 187 13.53 -7.86 -2.64
N GLY A 188 14.09 -8.94 -2.09
CA GLY A 188 14.19 -10.22 -2.80
C GLY A 188 12.82 -10.83 -3.16
N LYS A 189 11.79 -10.63 -2.33
CA LYS A 189 10.41 -11.04 -2.64
C LYS A 189 9.75 -10.13 -3.68
N MET A 190 9.99 -8.82 -3.63
CA MET A 190 9.53 -7.87 -4.65
C MET A 190 10.08 -8.24 -6.03
N THR A 191 11.40 -8.40 -6.15
CA THR A 191 12.03 -8.83 -7.41
C THR A 191 11.49 -10.17 -7.92
N LYS A 192 11.19 -11.12 -7.02
CA LYS A 192 10.61 -12.40 -7.43
C LYS A 192 9.15 -12.27 -7.90
N ALA A 193 8.36 -11.41 -7.25
CA ALA A 193 7.00 -11.10 -7.69
C ALA A 193 7.00 -10.39 -9.06
N GLU A 194 7.90 -9.43 -9.26
CA GLU A 194 8.13 -8.75 -10.54
C GLU A 194 8.48 -9.72 -11.65
N TYR A 195 9.41 -10.65 -11.40
CA TYR A 195 9.76 -11.68 -12.36
C TYR A 195 8.53 -12.46 -12.85
N TRP A 196 7.72 -12.96 -11.92
CA TRP A 196 6.52 -13.73 -12.29
C TRP A 196 5.43 -12.87 -12.93
N LEU A 197 5.27 -11.61 -12.51
CA LEU A 197 4.36 -10.67 -13.15
C LEU A 197 4.79 -10.38 -14.59
N GLY A 198 6.09 -10.24 -14.84
CA GLY A 198 6.67 -10.17 -16.18
C GLY A 198 6.38 -11.42 -17.01
N GLN A 199 6.55 -12.62 -16.43
CA GLN A 199 6.20 -13.87 -17.12
C GLN A 199 4.71 -13.95 -17.48
N LEU A 200 3.81 -13.47 -16.62
CA LEU A 200 2.39 -13.36 -16.92
C LEU A 200 2.15 -12.40 -18.11
N ILE A 201 2.78 -11.23 -18.10
CA ILE A 201 2.64 -10.23 -19.17
C ILE A 201 3.15 -10.78 -20.51
N ASP A 202 4.33 -11.39 -20.55
CA ASP A 202 4.91 -11.98 -21.76
C ASP A 202 4.05 -13.12 -22.29
N LYS A 203 3.59 -13.99 -21.38
CA LYS A 203 2.72 -15.12 -21.75
C LYS A 203 1.37 -14.65 -22.29
N TYR A 204 0.85 -13.55 -21.74
CA TYR A 204 -0.38 -12.93 -22.22
C TYR A 204 -0.22 -12.46 -23.67
N ASP A 205 0.90 -11.84 -24.01
CA ASP A 205 1.17 -11.37 -25.38
C ASP A 205 1.26 -12.54 -26.37
N GLU A 206 1.96 -13.63 -26.00
CA GLU A 206 2.00 -14.86 -26.80
C GLU A 206 0.58 -15.43 -27.02
N ALA A 207 -0.21 -15.55 -25.96
CA ALA A 207 -1.57 -16.07 -26.01
C ALA A 207 -2.48 -15.23 -26.90
N LYS A 208 -2.38 -13.90 -26.80
CA LYS A 208 -3.13 -12.96 -27.64
C LYS A 208 -2.73 -13.10 -29.10
N ALA A 209 -1.44 -13.17 -29.42
CA ALA A 209 -0.95 -13.36 -30.80
C ALA A 209 -1.40 -14.71 -31.40
N ALA A 210 -1.54 -15.75 -30.57
CA ALA A 210 -2.04 -17.04 -30.97
C ALA A 210 -3.58 -17.09 -31.17
N ASN A 211 -4.31 -16.02 -30.86
CA ASN A 211 -5.78 -15.97 -30.84
C ASN A 211 -6.40 -16.96 -29.83
N VAL A 212 -5.83 -17.06 -28.62
CA VAL A 212 -6.47 -17.74 -27.49
C VAL A 212 -7.84 -17.12 -27.20
N PRO A 213 -8.87 -17.92 -26.83
CA PRO A 213 -10.20 -17.41 -26.54
C PRO A 213 -10.21 -16.26 -25.51
N GLU A 214 -11.06 -15.27 -25.76
CA GLU A 214 -11.16 -14.06 -24.93
C GLU A 214 -11.49 -14.35 -23.46
N ASP A 215 -12.21 -15.43 -23.14
CA ASP A 215 -12.50 -15.82 -21.76
C ASP A 215 -11.22 -16.10 -20.94
N ALA A 216 -10.24 -16.79 -21.55
CA ALA A 216 -8.96 -17.06 -20.90
C ALA A 216 -8.12 -15.78 -20.76
N LEU A 217 -8.16 -14.91 -21.77
CA LEU A 217 -7.49 -13.61 -21.72
C LEU A 217 -8.11 -12.71 -20.65
N LYS A 218 -9.45 -12.68 -20.53
CA LYS A 218 -10.16 -11.92 -19.49
C LYS A 218 -9.77 -12.37 -18.09
N GLN A 219 -9.77 -13.69 -17.83
CA GLN A 219 -9.33 -14.25 -16.55
C GLN A 219 -7.86 -13.92 -16.26
N ALA A 220 -6.98 -13.96 -17.26
CA ALA A 220 -5.58 -13.55 -17.09
C ALA A 220 -5.43 -12.06 -16.75
N ARG A 221 -6.27 -11.17 -17.30
CA ARG A 221 -6.28 -9.74 -16.92
C ARG A 221 -6.75 -9.53 -15.47
N GLU A 222 -7.70 -10.32 -14.99
CA GLU A 222 -8.15 -10.27 -13.59
C GLU A 222 -7.03 -10.70 -12.62
N LEU A 223 -6.29 -11.76 -12.97
CA LEU A 223 -5.11 -12.19 -12.23
C LEU A 223 -3.97 -11.16 -12.28
N HIS A 224 -3.78 -10.50 -13.42
CA HIS A 224 -2.83 -9.39 -13.53
C HIS A 224 -3.19 -8.25 -12.58
N ASP A 225 -4.45 -7.82 -12.54
CA ASP A 225 -4.89 -6.76 -11.61
C ASP A 225 -4.60 -7.11 -10.15
N ALA A 226 -4.94 -8.33 -9.72
CA ALA A 226 -4.65 -8.80 -8.38
C ALA A 226 -3.14 -8.84 -8.10
N ALA A 227 -2.36 -9.45 -9.01
CA ALA A 227 -0.92 -9.60 -8.85
C ALA A 227 -0.20 -8.25 -8.80
N HIS A 228 -0.64 -7.30 -9.64
CA HIS A 228 -0.11 -5.94 -9.71
C HIS A 228 -0.32 -5.20 -8.39
N ILE A 229 -1.54 -5.16 -7.84
CA ILE A 229 -1.83 -4.49 -6.56
C ILE A 229 -0.96 -5.07 -5.44
N LEU A 230 -0.89 -6.40 -5.36
CA LEU A 230 -0.18 -7.11 -4.30
C LEU A 230 1.36 -6.96 -4.38
N TRP A 231 1.88 -6.57 -5.54
CA TRP A 231 3.30 -6.27 -5.77
C TRP A 231 3.59 -4.77 -5.63
N GLU A 232 2.91 -3.93 -6.42
CA GLU A 232 3.21 -2.50 -6.54
C GLU A 232 3.01 -1.76 -5.21
N TRP A 233 2.13 -2.28 -4.33
CA TRP A 233 2.02 -1.78 -2.96
C TRP A 233 3.38 -1.66 -2.26
N TRP A 234 4.27 -2.63 -2.45
CA TRP A 234 5.55 -2.70 -1.75
C TRP A 234 6.68 -1.96 -2.47
N THR A 235 6.55 -1.72 -3.77
CA THR A 235 7.47 -0.82 -4.49
C THR A 235 7.08 0.64 -4.31
N ALA A 236 5.80 0.91 -4.04
CA ALA A 236 5.30 2.24 -3.70
C ALA A 236 5.60 2.61 -2.24
N GLU A 237 5.51 1.64 -1.32
CA GLU A 237 5.76 1.83 0.12
C GLU A 237 7.26 1.98 0.43
N ASN A 238 7.60 2.99 1.22
CA ASN A 238 8.98 3.48 1.34
C ASN A 238 9.86 2.72 2.35
N SER A 239 9.33 1.74 3.07
CA SER A 239 10.07 1.07 4.15
C SER A 239 10.76 -0.22 3.70
N ASP A 240 10.54 -0.65 2.46
CA ASP A 240 10.88 -1.99 1.98
C ASP A 240 10.33 -3.07 2.93
N GLY A 241 9.07 -2.90 3.35
CA GLY A 241 8.35 -3.80 4.24
C GLY A 241 8.77 -3.74 5.72
N PHE A 242 9.68 -2.86 6.13
CA PHE A 242 10.06 -2.73 7.55
C PHE A 242 8.87 -2.32 8.45
N HIS A 243 7.93 -1.52 7.93
CA HIS A 243 6.74 -1.13 8.68
C HIS A 243 5.84 -2.32 9.03
N ASN A 244 5.76 -3.35 8.18
CA ASN A 244 4.99 -4.57 8.44
C ASN A 244 5.51 -5.77 7.60
N PRO A 245 6.57 -6.45 8.06
CA PRO A 245 7.24 -7.47 7.25
C PRO A 245 6.39 -8.73 7.02
N ALA A 246 5.47 -9.02 7.94
CA ALA A 246 4.54 -10.14 7.80
C ALA A 246 3.54 -9.89 6.67
N LEU A 247 2.90 -8.72 6.65
CA LEU A 247 1.97 -8.31 5.60
C LEU A 247 2.68 -8.23 4.24
N ALA A 248 3.92 -7.70 4.21
CA ALA A 248 4.75 -7.66 3.01
C ALA A 248 5.01 -9.04 2.42
N ARG A 249 5.44 -9.98 3.28
CA ARG A 249 5.69 -11.36 2.86
C ARG A 249 4.43 -12.03 2.33
N GLU A 250 3.29 -11.85 3.00
CA GLU A 250 2.02 -12.43 2.59
C GLU A 250 1.55 -11.88 1.25
N SER A 251 1.51 -10.56 1.11
CA SER A 251 1.08 -9.90 -0.12
C SER A 251 1.95 -10.29 -1.32
N LEU A 252 3.28 -10.24 -1.18
CA LEU A 252 4.19 -10.59 -2.28
C LEU A 252 4.10 -12.07 -2.66
N ALA A 253 3.82 -12.96 -1.69
CA ALA A 253 3.54 -14.36 -2.00
C ALA A 253 2.23 -14.54 -2.78
N ARG A 254 1.17 -13.80 -2.41
CA ARG A 254 -0.10 -13.80 -3.15
C ARG A 254 0.07 -13.21 -4.56
N SER A 255 0.86 -12.15 -4.71
CA SER A 255 1.21 -11.59 -6.03
C SER A 255 1.87 -12.64 -6.93
N LEU A 256 2.89 -13.31 -6.40
CA LEU A 256 3.59 -14.39 -7.09
C LEU A 256 2.63 -15.51 -7.50
N ASN A 257 1.77 -15.95 -6.59
CA ASN A 257 0.80 -17.03 -6.87
C ASN A 257 -0.19 -16.64 -7.96
N ALA A 258 -0.76 -15.43 -7.91
CA ALA A 258 -1.68 -14.94 -8.93
C ALA A 258 -1.01 -14.84 -10.31
N SER A 259 0.25 -14.39 -10.35
CA SER A 259 1.05 -14.37 -11.58
C SER A 259 1.27 -15.79 -12.15
N GLN A 260 1.66 -16.75 -11.30
CA GLN A 260 1.87 -18.15 -11.70
C GLN A 260 0.57 -18.81 -12.19
N GLU A 261 -0.55 -18.54 -11.51
CA GLU A 261 -1.88 -19.00 -11.92
C GLU A 261 -2.22 -18.47 -13.30
N GLY A 262 -1.98 -17.19 -13.57
CA GLY A 262 -2.23 -16.58 -14.88
C GLY A 262 -1.35 -17.19 -15.98
N VAL A 263 -0.08 -17.45 -15.69
CA VAL A 263 0.82 -18.15 -16.62
C VAL A 263 0.33 -19.57 -16.90
N GLY A 264 -0.09 -20.31 -15.87
CA GLY A 264 -0.64 -21.67 -16.01
C GLY A 264 -1.92 -21.71 -16.83
N LEU A 265 -2.85 -20.79 -16.56
CA LEU A 265 -4.09 -20.61 -17.31
C LEU A 265 -3.82 -20.40 -18.80
N LEU A 266 -2.93 -19.48 -19.15
CA LEU A 266 -2.62 -19.15 -20.54
C LEU A 266 -1.88 -20.28 -21.26
N ASN A 267 -0.93 -20.96 -20.58
CA ASN A 267 -0.26 -22.14 -21.14
C ASN A 267 -1.25 -23.27 -21.44
N LYS A 268 -2.21 -23.51 -20.55
CA LYS A 268 -3.28 -24.50 -20.77
C LYS A 268 -4.12 -24.12 -22.00
N ALA A 269 -4.57 -22.88 -22.08
CA ALA A 269 -5.39 -22.41 -23.20
C ALA A 269 -4.65 -22.48 -24.55
N LEU A 270 -3.35 -22.16 -24.57
CA LEU A 270 -2.48 -22.34 -25.74
C LEU A 270 -2.37 -23.81 -26.17
N THR A 271 -2.23 -24.73 -25.21
CA THR A 271 -2.11 -26.16 -25.48
C THR A 271 -3.41 -26.72 -26.07
N GLU A 272 -4.56 -26.37 -25.48
CA GLU A 272 -5.87 -26.76 -25.97
C GLU A 272 -6.17 -26.20 -27.37
N LEU A 273 -5.73 -24.97 -27.65
CA LEU A 273 -5.86 -24.37 -28.98
C LEU A 273 -5.02 -25.11 -30.03
N ARG A 274 -3.79 -25.52 -29.68
CA ARG A 274 -2.89 -26.28 -30.57
C ARG A 274 -3.43 -27.68 -30.84
N ALA A 275 -4.04 -28.34 -29.85
CA ALA A 275 -4.61 -29.68 -30.02
C ALA A 275 -5.87 -29.73 -30.91
N LYS A 276 -6.53 -28.58 -31.14
CA LYS A 276 -7.69 -28.44 -32.02
C LYS A 276 -7.34 -28.13 -33.48
N LYS A 277 -6.06 -27.86 -33.77
CA LYS A 277 -5.53 -27.63 -35.12
C LYS A 277 -4.93 -28.91 -35.66
#